data_AF-A0A7W1CGT6-F1
#
_entry.id   AF-A0A7W1CGT6-F1
#
_cell.length_a   1.000
_cell.length_b   1.000
_cell.length_c   1.000
_cell.angle_alpha   90.00
_cell.angle_beta   90.00
_cell.angle_gamma   90.00
#
_symmetry.space_group_name_H-M   'P 1'
#
loop_
_entity.id
_entity.type
_entity.pdbx_description
1 polymer ?
#
loop_
_entity_poly.entity_id
_entity_poly.type
_entity_poly.pdbx_seq_one_letter_code
_entity_poly.pdbx_strand_id
1 'polypeptide(L)'
;WYTNTMLDGSFEKLGNLFLKKGLLITIYEIWGPVFFGTPIAWTIIGTFAAIQVLFLQTLPANIEEGPITPNGNVPLYKANGIQSFVLTVALFCLGSFQWHWFSPTIIYDNFGGILGALNVFSLLFCLFLYLKGRFSPSSTDSGISGNFIFDYYWGTELYPKVLGLDLKRFTNCRFGMMSWPLILISFAAKQNELYGISDSMIVAVALQLIYIAKFFVWETGYLRSLDIMHDRAGYYICWGCLVWVPGIYTSSTLYLVRHPNHLGLPLAIAIMTLGTPCILINYYADRQRQLVRATNGNCTIWGKKPNTTIAHYVTSTGESKTNLQLTSGWWGLSRHFHYIPEILGAFFWTVPALFVNFSPYFYVTFLTCLLMERAFRDDQRCANKYGRDWDTYCEKVPYKIIPYVV
;
A
#
# COMPACT_ATOMS: atom_id res chain seq x y z
N TRP A 1 9.33 6.91 -13.37
CA TRP A 1 8.57 7.48 -14.50
C TRP A 1 9.46 7.73 -15.70
N TYR A 2 10.35 8.74 -15.68
CA TYR A 2 11.16 9.13 -16.85
C TYR A 2 11.87 7.95 -17.53
N THR A 3 12.51 7.07 -16.76
CA THR A 3 13.15 5.86 -17.31
C THR A 3 12.17 5.01 -18.12
N ASN A 4 10.96 4.77 -17.61
CA ASN A 4 9.95 3.94 -18.31
C ASN A 4 9.36 4.62 -19.54
N THR A 5 9.18 5.94 -19.52
CA THR A 5 8.47 6.66 -20.58
C THR A 5 9.39 7.22 -21.67
N MET A 6 10.60 7.64 -21.31
CA MET A 6 11.55 8.30 -22.22
C MET A 6 12.77 7.46 -22.57
N LEU A 7 13.08 6.44 -21.77
CA LEU A 7 14.26 5.58 -21.94
C LEU A 7 13.90 4.09 -22.09
N ASP A 8 12.65 3.79 -22.46
CA ASP A 8 12.14 2.42 -22.66
C ASP A 8 12.40 1.47 -21.46
N GLY A 9 12.39 2.02 -20.24
CA GLY A 9 12.66 1.29 -19.01
C GLY A 9 14.11 0.89 -18.77
N SER A 10 15.05 1.33 -19.61
CA SER A 10 16.47 0.99 -19.47
C SER A 10 17.19 1.89 -18.45
N PHE A 11 17.62 1.30 -17.34
CA PHE A 11 18.51 1.98 -16.38
C PHE A 11 19.92 2.20 -16.94
N GLU A 12 20.35 1.39 -17.90
CA GLU A 12 21.62 1.60 -18.59
C GLU A 12 21.58 2.91 -19.40
N LYS A 13 20.50 3.15 -20.16
CA LYS A 13 20.29 4.43 -20.86
C LYS A 13 20.28 5.61 -19.88
N LEU A 14 19.69 5.44 -18.70
CA LEU A 14 19.69 6.46 -17.65
C LEU A 14 21.10 6.72 -17.10
N GLY A 15 21.87 5.66 -16.81
CA GLY A 15 23.25 5.76 -16.37
C GLY A 15 24.14 6.46 -17.41
N ASN A 16 23.99 6.10 -18.68
CA ASN A 16 24.68 6.75 -19.79
C ASN A 16 24.30 8.23 -19.92
N LEU A 17 23.04 8.59 -19.67
CA LEU A 17 22.61 10.00 -19.65
C LEU A 17 23.31 10.77 -18.52
N PHE A 18 23.37 10.19 -17.31
CA PHE A 18 24.09 10.79 -16.19
C PHE A 18 25.58 10.95 -16.47
N LEU A 19 26.23 9.96 -17.09
CA LEU A 19 27.65 10.04 -17.45
C LEU A 19 27.92 11.11 -18.51
N LYS A 20 27.03 11.28 -19.49
CA LYS A 20 27.21 12.24 -20.60
C LYS A 20 26.93 13.68 -20.20
N LYS A 21 25.85 13.92 -19.45
CA LYS A 21 25.38 15.28 -19.11
C LYS A 21 25.73 15.71 -17.69
N GLY A 22 26.11 14.79 -16.82
CA GLY A 22 26.24 15.01 -15.38
C GLY A 22 24.93 14.76 -14.64
N LEU A 23 25.06 14.29 -13.39
CA LEU A 23 23.94 13.90 -12.53
C LEU A 23 22.94 15.07 -12.30
N LEU A 24 23.44 16.21 -11.83
CA LEU A 24 22.60 17.35 -11.44
C LEU A 24 21.87 17.98 -12.63
N ILE A 25 22.57 18.13 -13.76
CA ILE A 25 21.99 18.70 -14.99
C ILE A 25 20.88 17.77 -15.50
N THR A 26 21.14 16.46 -15.52
CA THR A 26 20.14 15.48 -15.95
C THR A 26 18.91 15.49 -15.04
N ILE A 27 19.10 15.53 -13.71
CA ILE A 27 17.98 15.63 -12.77
C ILE A 27 17.17 16.91 -13.02
N TYR A 28 17.84 18.05 -13.20
CA TYR A 28 17.20 19.33 -13.47
C TYR A 28 16.41 19.33 -14.78
N GLU A 29 16.97 18.80 -15.87
CA GLU A 29 16.28 18.68 -17.16
C GLU A 29 15.05 17.76 -17.08
N ILE A 30 15.15 16.64 -16.35
CA ILE A 30 14.06 15.68 -16.20
C ILE A 30 12.92 16.25 -15.34
N TRP A 31 13.26 16.81 -14.18
CA TRP A 31 12.28 17.23 -13.18
C TRP A 31 11.82 18.67 -13.35
N GLY A 32 12.70 19.57 -13.81
CA GLY A 32 12.43 21.01 -13.92
C GLY A 32 11.09 21.33 -14.62
N PRO A 33 10.78 20.72 -15.78
CA PRO A 33 9.53 21.00 -16.49
C PRO A 33 8.25 20.58 -15.75
N VAL A 34 8.33 19.63 -14.83
CA VAL A 34 7.17 19.04 -14.14
C VAL A 34 7.22 19.22 -12.62
N PHE A 35 8.23 19.90 -12.07
CA PHE A 35 8.53 19.94 -10.64
C PHE A 35 7.33 20.39 -9.79
N PHE A 36 6.67 21.47 -10.21
CA PHE A 36 5.48 22.02 -9.53
C PHE A 36 4.16 21.36 -9.98
N GLY A 37 4.25 20.33 -10.81
CA GLY A 37 3.13 19.77 -11.55
C GLY A 37 2.58 20.71 -12.62
N THR A 38 1.47 20.31 -13.24
CA THR A 38 0.76 21.10 -14.25
C THR A 38 -0.62 21.50 -13.74
N PRO A 39 -1.26 22.55 -14.30
CA PRO A 39 -2.63 22.90 -13.92
C PRO A 39 -3.61 21.74 -14.05
N ILE A 40 -3.48 20.94 -15.11
CA ILE A 40 -4.31 19.74 -15.34
C ILE A 40 -4.07 18.70 -14.24
N ALA A 41 -2.82 18.46 -13.85
CA ALA A 41 -2.50 17.53 -12.77
C ALA A 41 -3.13 17.94 -11.43
N TRP A 42 -3.06 19.23 -11.09
CA TRP A 42 -3.71 19.75 -9.89
C TRP A 42 -5.24 19.61 -9.94
N THR A 43 -5.85 19.85 -11.10
CA THR A 43 -7.30 19.64 -11.29
C THR A 43 -7.68 18.16 -11.12
N ILE A 44 -6.90 17.23 -11.67
CA ILE A 44 -7.12 15.78 -11.51
C ILE A 44 -7.05 15.40 -10.02
N ILE A 45 -5.97 15.81 -9.34
CA ILE A 45 -5.73 15.51 -7.92
C ILE A 45 -6.84 16.11 -7.04
N GLY A 46 -7.18 17.38 -7.26
CA GLY A 46 -8.20 18.08 -6.48
C GLY A 46 -9.59 17.49 -6.66
N THR A 47 -9.97 17.18 -7.91
CA THR A 47 -11.27 16.54 -8.22
C THR A 47 -11.35 15.17 -7.58
N PHE A 48 -10.30 14.36 -7.71
CA PHE A 48 -10.24 13.04 -7.09
C PHE A 48 -10.32 13.14 -5.56
N ALA A 49 -9.52 14.01 -4.93
CA ALA A 49 -9.56 14.24 -3.49
C ALA A 49 -10.96 14.62 -3.01
N ALA A 50 -11.63 15.56 -3.70
CA ALA A 50 -12.97 16.02 -3.35
C ALA A 50 -14.00 14.89 -3.41
N ILE A 51 -13.98 14.06 -4.48
CA ILE A 51 -14.86 12.89 -4.61
C ILE A 51 -14.60 11.89 -3.47
N GLN A 52 -13.33 11.64 -3.14
CA GLN A 52 -12.98 10.70 -2.08
C GLN A 52 -13.40 11.19 -0.68
N VAL A 53 -13.27 12.49 -0.40
CA VAL A 53 -13.79 13.09 0.84
C VAL A 53 -15.32 12.98 0.87
N LEU A 54 -15.99 13.33 -0.23
CA LEU A 54 -17.45 13.22 -0.35
C LEU A 54 -17.91 11.80 -0.06
N PHE A 55 -17.30 10.80 -0.68
CA PHE A 55 -17.64 9.39 -0.47
C PHE A 55 -17.38 8.93 0.96
N LEU A 56 -16.22 9.30 1.51
CA LEU A 56 -15.86 8.95 2.87
C LEU A 56 -16.88 9.50 3.88
N GLN A 57 -17.39 10.71 3.68
CA GLN A 57 -18.34 11.37 4.59
C GLN A 57 -19.80 10.94 4.36
N THR A 58 -20.25 10.86 3.11
CA THR A 58 -21.68 10.71 2.78
C THR A 58 -22.16 9.27 2.64
N LEU A 59 -21.34 8.35 2.11
CA LEU A 59 -21.80 6.98 1.83
C LEU A 59 -22.17 6.22 3.11
N PRO A 60 -23.33 5.55 3.19
CA PRO A 60 -23.81 4.90 4.40
C PRO A 60 -23.00 3.65 4.73
N ALA A 61 -22.47 3.56 5.94
CA ALA A 61 -21.80 2.36 6.43
C ALA A 61 -21.78 2.32 7.96
N ASN A 62 -21.54 1.11 8.48
CA ASN A 62 -21.36 0.88 9.90
C ASN A 62 -20.13 1.62 10.42
N ILE A 63 -20.21 2.07 11.67
CA ILE A 63 -19.07 2.62 12.39
C ILE A 63 -18.39 1.44 13.09
N GLU A 64 -17.11 1.27 12.80
CA GLU A 64 -16.26 0.24 13.37
C GLU A 64 -15.26 0.87 14.34
N GLU A 65 -15.06 0.22 15.48
CA GLU A 65 -14.04 0.62 16.45
C GLU A 65 -12.67 0.11 16.01
N GLY A 66 -11.72 1.03 15.95
CA GLY A 66 -10.32 0.71 15.84
C GLY A 66 -9.75 0.22 17.17
N PRO A 67 -8.47 -0.21 17.16
CA PRO A 67 -7.81 -0.69 18.36
C PRO A 67 -7.52 0.45 19.35
N ILE A 68 -7.58 0.13 20.64
CA ILE A 68 -7.29 1.06 21.73
C ILE A 68 -5.82 1.50 21.64
N THR A 69 -5.57 2.82 21.69
CA THR A 69 -4.23 3.40 21.67
C THR A 69 -3.54 3.29 23.03
N PRO A 70 -2.20 3.49 23.11
CA PRO A 70 -1.48 3.51 24.38
C PRO A 70 -2.02 4.53 25.40
N ASN A 71 -2.64 5.62 24.92
CA ASN A 71 -3.26 6.63 25.79
C ASN A 71 -4.76 6.38 26.04
N GLY A 72 -5.28 5.21 25.64
CA GLY A 72 -6.66 4.80 25.91
C GLY A 72 -7.71 5.32 24.92
N ASN A 73 -7.32 5.99 23.83
CA ASN A 73 -8.27 6.46 22.83
C ASN A 73 -8.74 5.32 21.93
N VAL A 74 -9.98 5.41 21.45
CA VAL A 74 -10.56 4.45 20.50
C VAL A 74 -10.97 5.19 19.24
N PRO A 75 -10.24 5.03 18.11
CA PRO A 75 -10.61 5.70 16.87
C PRO A 75 -11.84 5.04 16.24
N LEU A 76 -12.78 5.85 15.76
CA LEU A 76 -14.00 5.41 15.09
C LEU A 76 -13.87 5.55 13.58
N TYR A 77 -14.21 4.50 12.84
CA TYR A 77 -14.06 4.45 11.39
C TYR A 77 -15.36 4.04 10.69
N LYS A 78 -15.84 4.87 9.77
CA LYS A 78 -16.97 4.52 8.88
C LYS A 78 -16.55 3.50 7.83
N ALA A 79 -17.03 2.26 7.86
CA ALA A 79 -16.56 1.15 7.02
C ALA A 79 -17.14 1.13 5.59
N ASN A 80 -16.95 2.21 4.82
CA ASN A 80 -17.49 2.38 3.46
C ASN A 80 -16.49 2.08 2.31
N GLY A 81 -15.47 1.27 2.56
CA GLY A 81 -14.39 0.98 1.58
C GLY A 81 -14.87 0.40 0.27
N ILE A 82 -15.65 -0.68 0.33
CA ILE A 82 -16.16 -1.37 -0.86
C ILE A 82 -17.04 -0.44 -1.70
N GLN A 83 -17.98 0.26 -1.06
CA GLN A 83 -18.88 1.20 -1.76
C GLN A 83 -18.08 2.32 -2.44
N SER A 84 -17.13 2.92 -1.72
CA SER A 84 -16.27 3.98 -2.26
C SER A 84 -15.46 3.46 -3.44
N PHE A 85 -14.90 2.25 -3.35
CA PHE A 85 -14.12 1.62 -4.41
C PHE A 85 -14.94 1.36 -5.67
N VAL A 86 -16.08 0.68 -5.53
CA VAL A 86 -16.96 0.37 -6.67
C VAL A 86 -17.44 1.65 -7.35
N LEU A 87 -17.91 2.64 -6.58
CA LEU A 87 -18.37 3.91 -7.15
C LEU A 87 -17.24 4.70 -7.79
N THR A 88 -16.03 4.70 -7.23
CA THR A 88 -14.89 5.41 -7.79
C THR A 88 -14.48 4.82 -9.14
N VAL A 89 -14.34 3.49 -9.21
CA VAL A 89 -13.99 2.80 -10.46
C VAL A 89 -15.13 2.95 -11.49
N ALA A 90 -16.38 2.79 -11.07
CA ALA A 90 -17.53 2.96 -11.96
C ALA A 90 -17.63 4.39 -12.52
N LEU A 91 -17.49 5.42 -11.68
CA LEU A 91 -17.49 6.81 -12.14
C LEU A 91 -16.35 7.11 -13.11
N PHE A 92 -15.15 6.59 -12.85
CA PHE A 92 -14.04 6.76 -13.77
C PHE A 92 -14.30 6.08 -15.11
N CYS A 93 -14.74 4.81 -15.10
CA CYS A 93 -15.00 4.05 -16.32
C CYS A 93 -16.19 4.61 -17.12
N LEU A 94 -17.31 4.89 -16.46
CA LEU A 94 -18.49 5.47 -17.13
C LEU A 94 -18.18 6.88 -17.62
N GLY A 95 -17.55 7.72 -16.80
CA GLY A 95 -17.18 9.09 -17.16
C GLY A 95 -16.23 9.16 -18.35
N SER A 96 -15.26 8.25 -18.44
CA SER A 96 -14.27 8.27 -19.53
C SER A 96 -14.70 7.51 -20.78
N PHE A 97 -15.17 6.27 -20.64
CA PHE A 97 -15.46 5.38 -21.77
C PHE A 97 -16.88 5.50 -22.32
N GLN A 98 -17.88 5.78 -21.46
CA GLN A 98 -19.29 5.80 -21.88
C GLN A 98 -19.82 7.21 -22.14
N TRP A 99 -19.52 8.14 -21.23
CA TRP A 99 -20.02 9.52 -21.28
C TRP A 99 -19.02 10.51 -21.88
N HIS A 100 -17.76 10.09 -22.03
CA HIS A 100 -16.68 10.89 -22.63
C HIS A 100 -16.50 12.28 -21.99
N TRP A 101 -16.71 12.39 -20.68
CA TRP A 101 -16.45 13.62 -19.91
C TRP A 101 -14.96 13.99 -19.88
N PHE A 102 -14.08 13.00 -19.99
CA PHE A 102 -12.63 13.17 -20.08
C PHE A 102 -12.00 11.94 -20.74
N SER A 103 -10.75 12.05 -21.23
CA SER A 103 -10.06 10.93 -21.86
C SER A 103 -9.76 9.80 -20.85
N PRO A 104 -9.96 8.51 -21.19
CA PRO A 104 -9.53 7.41 -20.34
C PRO A 104 -8.00 7.38 -20.12
N THR A 105 -7.22 8.01 -21.00
CA THR A 105 -5.74 8.10 -20.90
C THR A 105 -5.25 9.27 -20.06
N ILE A 106 -6.16 10.11 -19.54
CA ILE A 106 -5.81 11.41 -18.93
C ILE A 106 -4.75 11.33 -17.83
N ILE A 107 -4.76 10.25 -17.03
CA ILE A 107 -3.79 10.05 -15.95
C ILE A 107 -2.42 9.70 -16.54
N TYR A 108 -2.34 8.81 -17.54
CA TYR A 108 -1.08 8.50 -18.22
C TYR A 108 -0.47 9.75 -18.87
N ASP A 109 -1.27 10.48 -19.62
CA ASP A 109 -0.81 11.64 -20.40
C ASP A 109 -0.28 12.77 -19.51
N ASN A 110 -0.82 12.89 -18.29
CA ASN A 110 -0.40 13.91 -17.31
C ASN A 110 0.45 13.34 -16.17
N PHE A 111 0.93 12.09 -16.27
CA PHE A 111 1.49 11.39 -15.12
C PHE A 111 2.73 12.06 -14.53
N GLY A 112 3.61 12.61 -15.37
CA GLY A 112 4.78 13.38 -14.91
C GLY A 112 4.39 14.61 -14.07
N GLY A 113 3.39 15.37 -14.55
CA GLY A 113 2.83 16.51 -13.82
C GLY A 113 2.12 16.10 -12.53
N ILE A 114 1.43 14.96 -12.52
CA ILE A 114 0.81 14.38 -11.32
C ILE A 114 1.87 14.04 -10.27
N LEU A 115 2.97 13.39 -10.66
CA LEU A 115 4.06 13.08 -9.71
C LEU A 115 4.72 14.33 -9.13
N GLY A 116 4.93 15.37 -9.95
CA GLY A 116 5.42 16.67 -9.47
C GLY A 116 4.46 17.32 -8.46
N ALA A 117 3.19 17.45 -8.84
CA ALA A 117 2.15 18.01 -7.96
C ALA A 117 2.02 17.24 -6.65
N LEU A 118 2.02 15.89 -6.68
CA LEU A 118 1.93 15.06 -5.47
C LEU A 118 3.15 15.21 -4.56
N ASN A 119 4.36 15.39 -5.10
CA ASN A 119 5.54 15.66 -4.30
C ASN A 119 5.43 17.01 -3.58
N VAL A 120 5.09 18.08 -4.29
CA VAL A 120 4.89 19.39 -3.68
C VAL A 120 3.76 19.36 -2.65
N PHE A 121 2.61 18.77 -3.01
CA PHE A 121 1.48 18.62 -2.10
C PHE A 121 1.85 17.86 -0.84
N SER A 122 2.47 16.68 -0.96
CA SER A 122 2.79 15.83 0.20
C SER A 122 3.80 16.48 1.13
N LEU A 123 4.82 17.18 0.62
CA LEU A 123 5.79 17.89 1.45
C LEU A 123 5.13 19.01 2.27
N LEU A 124 4.27 19.81 1.63
CA LEU A 124 3.50 20.87 2.30
C LEU A 124 2.46 20.30 3.25
N PHE A 125 1.80 19.21 2.87
CA PHE A 125 0.81 18.53 3.68
C PHE A 125 1.43 17.95 4.96
N CYS A 126 2.62 17.37 4.89
CA CYS A 126 3.34 16.88 6.06
C CYS A 126 3.80 18.02 6.97
N LEU A 127 4.16 19.18 6.40
CA LEU A 127 4.44 20.38 7.19
C LEU A 127 3.18 20.86 7.92
N PHE A 128 2.05 20.85 7.22
CA PHE A 128 0.75 21.13 7.83
C PHE A 128 0.43 20.15 8.98
N LEU A 129 0.64 18.84 8.80
CA LEU A 129 0.43 17.85 9.86
C LEU A 129 1.32 18.11 11.08
N TYR A 130 2.59 18.45 10.87
CA TYR A 130 3.51 18.83 11.94
C TYR A 130 3.00 20.07 12.72
N LEU A 131 2.66 21.15 12.01
CA LEU A 131 2.17 22.38 12.64
C LEU A 131 0.85 22.13 13.38
N LYS A 132 -0.07 21.39 12.76
CA LYS A 132 -1.34 21.01 13.36
C LYS A 132 -1.12 20.22 14.65
N GLY A 133 -0.30 19.18 14.63
CA GLY A 133 -0.06 18.39 15.84
C GLY A 133 0.71 19.13 16.93
N ARG A 134 1.53 20.11 16.56
CA ARG A 134 2.24 20.97 17.51
C ARG A 134 1.32 21.97 18.21
N PHE A 135 0.39 22.59 17.47
CA PHE A 135 -0.39 23.74 17.96
C PHE A 135 -1.86 23.41 18.26
N SER A 136 -2.42 22.38 17.62
CA SER A 136 -3.83 22.00 17.75
C SER A 136 -4.01 20.47 17.55
N PRO A 137 -3.49 19.65 18.49
CA PRO A 137 -3.63 18.19 18.42
C PRO A 137 -5.10 17.76 18.55
N SER A 138 -5.48 16.71 17.82
CA SER A 138 -6.85 16.17 17.78
C SER A 138 -7.15 15.22 18.95
N SER A 139 -6.13 14.64 19.57
CA SER A 139 -6.27 13.78 20.76
C SER A 139 -4.98 13.76 21.58
N THR A 140 -5.03 13.05 22.71
CA THR A 140 -3.85 12.75 23.54
C THR A 140 -2.85 11.82 22.86
N ASP A 141 -3.18 11.22 21.71
CA ASP A 141 -2.22 10.47 20.87
C ASP A 141 -1.34 11.39 20.03
N SER A 142 -0.74 12.38 20.71
CA SER A 142 0.15 13.36 20.13
C SER A 142 1.40 13.51 20.98
N GLY A 143 2.48 14.00 20.38
CA GLY A 143 3.69 14.33 21.12
C GLY A 143 4.80 14.85 20.21
N ILE A 144 5.75 15.57 20.81
CA ILE A 144 6.89 16.15 20.12
C ILE A 144 8.18 15.67 20.78
N SER A 145 9.22 15.42 19.98
CA SER A 145 10.56 15.08 20.47
C SER A 145 11.40 16.32 20.77
N GLY A 146 11.00 17.48 20.26
CA GLY A 146 11.80 18.71 20.29
C GLY A 146 12.74 18.86 19.08
N ASN A 147 12.85 17.82 18.24
CA ASN A 147 13.59 17.87 16.98
C ASN A 147 12.62 17.97 15.80
N PHE A 148 12.64 19.12 15.11
CA PHE A 148 11.78 19.38 13.94
C PHE A 148 11.90 18.31 12.85
N ILE A 149 13.12 17.89 12.50
CA ILE A 149 13.36 16.93 11.41
C ILE A 149 12.73 15.58 11.77
N PHE A 150 12.93 15.14 13.01
CA PHE A 150 12.35 13.89 13.49
C PHE A 150 10.82 13.96 13.56
N ASP A 151 10.27 15.04 14.13
CA ASP A 151 8.83 15.21 14.29
C ASP A 151 8.11 15.39 12.94
N TYR A 152 8.74 16.02 11.95
CA TYR A 152 8.24 16.10 10.57
C TYR A 152 8.28 14.73 9.88
N TYR A 153 9.38 14.00 10.04
CA TYR A 153 9.56 12.69 9.42
C TYR A 153 8.59 11.64 9.98
N TRP A 154 8.57 11.52 11.30
CA TRP A 154 7.79 10.51 12.03
C TRP A 154 6.32 10.90 12.20
N GLY A 155 6.05 12.20 12.39
CA GLY A 155 4.71 12.73 12.66
C GLY A 155 4.46 13.02 14.14
N THR A 156 3.64 14.04 14.39
CA THR A 156 3.30 14.54 15.73
C THR A 156 2.03 13.93 16.31
N GLU A 157 1.09 13.49 15.46
CA GLU A 157 -0.18 12.88 15.85
C GLU A 157 -0.33 11.48 15.28
N LEU A 158 -0.97 10.59 16.01
CA LEU A 158 -1.31 9.26 15.50
C LEU A 158 -2.48 9.31 14.52
N TYR A 159 -3.54 10.07 14.85
CA TYR A 159 -4.76 10.20 14.06
C TYR A 159 -5.20 11.67 13.94
N PRO A 160 -4.48 12.49 13.16
CA PRO A 160 -4.86 13.90 12.99
C PRO A 160 -6.21 14.01 12.30
N LYS A 161 -7.10 14.86 12.86
CA LYS A 161 -8.43 15.11 12.32
C LYS A 161 -8.64 16.57 11.96
N VAL A 162 -9.30 16.82 10.84
CA VAL A 162 -9.77 18.16 10.41
C VAL A 162 -11.22 18.05 10.01
N LEU A 163 -12.11 18.84 10.62
CA LEU A 163 -13.56 18.80 10.34
C LEU A 163 -14.15 17.37 10.41
N GLY A 164 -13.68 16.57 11.37
CA GLY A 164 -14.08 15.17 11.55
C GLY A 164 -13.46 14.17 10.57
N LEU A 165 -12.72 14.62 9.55
CA LEU A 165 -11.98 13.76 8.63
C LEU A 165 -10.68 13.27 9.27
N ASP A 166 -10.52 11.95 9.40
CA ASP A 166 -9.24 11.33 9.74
C ASP A 166 -8.29 11.41 8.54
N LEU A 167 -7.26 12.26 8.67
CA LEU A 167 -6.35 12.57 7.58
C LEU A 167 -5.44 11.38 7.23
N LYS A 168 -5.07 10.57 8.22
CA LYS A 168 -4.20 9.40 8.00
C LYS A 168 -4.94 8.31 7.24
N ARG A 169 -6.19 8.05 7.63
CA ARG A 169 -7.06 7.13 6.88
C ARG A 169 -7.34 7.66 5.48
N PHE A 170 -7.59 8.96 5.34
CA PHE A 170 -7.81 9.59 4.06
C PHE A 170 -6.61 9.40 3.12
N THR A 171 -5.40 9.77 3.54
CA THR A 171 -4.20 9.64 2.69
C THR A 171 -3.92 8.19 2.31
N ASN A 172 -4.06 7.26 3.25
CA ASN A 172 -3.67 5.88 3.03
C ASN A 172 -4.71 5.12 2.20
N CYS A 173 -5.95 5.08 2.68
CA CYS A 173 -6.99 4.22 2.09
C CYS A 173 -7.75 4.89 0.96
N ARG A 174 -8.13 6.17 1.12
CA ARG A 174 -9.03 6.86 0.19
C ARG A 174 -8.29 7.61 -0.90
N PHE A 175 -7.07 8.05 -0.66
CA PHE A 175 -6.26 8.71 -1.68
C PHE A 175 -5.30 7.71 -2.34
N GLY A 176 -4.30 7.22 -1.60
CA GLY A 176 -3.26 6.33 -2.14
C GLY A 176 -3.83 5.06 -2.76
N MET A 177 -4.42 4.18 -1.94
CA MET A 177 -4.95 2.89 -2.41
C MET A 177 -6.08 3.02 -3.43
N MET A 178 -6.92 4.07 -3.35
CA MET A 178 -8.04 4.26 -4.27
C MET A 178 -7.63 4.86 -5.61
N SER A 179 -6.50 5.58 -5.67
CA SER A 179 -5.97 6.12 -6.93
C SER A 179 -5.34 5.04 -7.81
N TRP A 180 -4.71 4.04 -7.18
CA TRP A 180 -4.05 2.93 -7.84
C TRP A 180 -4.88 2.27 -8.96
N PRO A 181 -6.13 1.81 -8.73
CA PRO A 181 -6.93 1.18 -9.80
C PRO A 181 -7.19 2.11 -10.99
N LEU A 182 -7.39 3.41 -10.75
CA LEU A 182 -7.62 4.38 -11.82
C LEU A 182 -6.37 4.59 -12.67
N ILE A 183 -5.20 4.64 -12.03
CA ILE A 183 -3.90 4.74 -12.71
C ILE A 183 -3.71 3.53 -13.63
N LEU A 184 -4.00 2.31 -13.15
CA LEU A 184 -3.87 1.08 -13.94
C LEU A 184 -4.81 1.05 -15.15
N ILE A 185 -6.07 1.43 -14.94
CA ILE A 185 -7.06 1.49 -16.03
C ILE A 185 -6.61 2.51 -17.08
N SER A 186 -6.12 3.67 -16.65
CA SER A 186 -5.63 4.70 -17.57
C SER A 186 -4.39 4.27 -18.34
N PHE A 187 -3.47 3.53 -17.71
CA PHE A 187 -2.30 2.96 -18.38
C PHE A 187 -2.70 1.90 -19.41
N ALA A 188 -3.64 1.01 -19.08
CA ALA A 188 -4.20 0.04 -20.01
C ALA A 188 -4.90 0.72 -21.19
N ALA A 189 -5.70 1.76 -20.93
CA ALA A 189 -6.34 2.56 -21.95
C ALA A 189 -5.32 3.19 -22.89
N LYS A 190 -4.19 3.70 -22.35
CA LYS A 190 -3.12 4.26 -23.18
C LYS A 190 -2.46 3.20 -24.07
N GLN A 191 -2.17 2.02 -23.54
CA GLN A 191 -1.62 0.95 -24.37
C GLN A 191 -2.60 0.58 -25.49
N ASN A 192 -3.89 0.51 -25.16
CA ASN A 192 -4.93 0.24 -26.15
C ASN A 192 -5.00 1.30 -27.25
N GLU A 193 -4.89 2.58 -26.91
CA GLU A 193 -4.82 3.69 -27.87
C GLU A 193 -3.60 3.60 -28.79
N LEU A 194 -2.43 3.25 -28.24
CA LEU A 194 -1.17 3.25 -28.99
C LEU A 194 -0.96 2.00 -29.85
N TYR A 195 -1.36 0.82 -29.35
CA TYR A 195 -0.96 -0.47 -29.91
C TYR A 195 -2.09 -1.51 -29.95
N GLY A 196 -3.26 -1.20 -29.36
CA GLY A 196 -4.18 -2.24 -28.91
C GLY A 196 -3.73 -2.88 -27.59
N ILE A 197 -4.67 -3.48 -26.86
CA ILE A 197 -4.37 -4.06 -25.55
C ILE A 197 -3.71 -5.44 -25.67
N SER A 198 -2.56 -5.60 -25.01
CA SER A 198 -1.83 -6.87 -24.97
C SER A 198 -2.32 -7.79 -23.85
N ASP A 199 -2.12 -9.10 -23.99
CA ASP A 199 -2.43 -10.08 -22.94
C ASP A 199 -1.60 -9.84 -21.67
N SER A 200 -0.34 -9.41 -21.80
CA SER A 200 0.51 -9.03 -20.67
C SER A 200 -0.06 -7.89 -19.83
N MET A 201 -0.59 -6.84 -20.49
CA MET A 201 -1.25 -5.73 -19.81
C MET A 201 -2.53 -6.18 -19.10
N ILE A 202 -3.38 -6.99 -19.76
CA ILE A 202 -4.61 -7.51 -19.17
C ILE A 202 -4.29 -8.30 -17.89
N VAL A 203 -3.35 -9.24 -17.95
CA VAL A 203 -2.96 -10.08 -16.81
C VAL A 203 -2.40 -9.23 -15.67
N ALA A 204 -1.47 -8.32 -15.96
CA ALA A 204 -0.85 -7.46 -14.95
C ALA A 204 -1.86 -6.55 -14.24
N VAL A 205 -2.78 -5.94 -15.00
CA VAL A 205 -3.82 -5.06 -14.45
C VAL A 205 -4.86 -5.87 -13.69
N ALA A 206 -5.30 -7.02 -14.21
CA ALA A 206 -6.28 -7.87 -13.54
C ALA A 206 -5.79 -8.34 -12.16
N LEU A 207 -4.55 -8.83 -12.06
CA LEU A 207 -3.97 -9.25 -10.77
C LEU A 207 -3.91 -8.09 -9.76
N GLN A 208 -3.47 -6.90 -10.19
CA GLN A 208 -3.45 -5.74 -9.30
C GLN A 208 -4.86 -5.28 -8.90
N LEU A 209 -5.84 -5.32 -9.81
CA LEU A 209 -7.23 -5.00 -9.47
C LEU A 209 -7.82 -6.00 -8.48
N ILE A 210 -7.50 -7.31 -8.61
CA ILE A 210 -7.87 -8.33 -7.61
C ILE A 210 -7.24 -7.99 -6.25
N TYR A 211 -5.96 -7.61 -6.24
CA TYR A 211 -5.26 -7.22 -5.01
C TYR A 211 -5.89 -6.00 -4.33
N ILE A 212 -6.21 -4.96 -5.10
CA ILE A 212 -6.82 -3.72 -4.59
C ILE A 212 -8.26 -3.99 -4.12
N ALA A 213 -9.04 -4.77 -4.87
CA ALA A 213 -10.39 -5.16 -4.46
C ALA A 213 -10.37 -5.95 -3.15
N LYS A 214 -9.47 -6.92 -3.02
CA LYS A 214 -9.21 -7.66 -1.77
C LYS A 214 -8.90 -6.71 -0.62
N PHE A 215 -8.04 -5.70 -0.83
CA PHE A 215 -7.74 -4.71 0.20
C PHE A 215 -9.00 -4.00 0.71
N PHE A 216 -9.89 -3.54 -0.18
CA PHE A 216 -11.11 -2.85 0.25
C PHE A 216 -12.14 -3.77 0.90
N VAL A 217 -12.19 -5.04 0.52
CA VAL A 217 -12.97 -6.06 1.24
C VAL A 217 -12.44 -6.26 2.67
N TRP A 218 -11.13 -6.13 2.87
CA TRP A 218 -10.45 -6.28 4.15
C TRP A 218 -10.09 -4.95 4.84
N GLU A 219 -10.68 -3.82 4.43
CA GLU A 219 -10.25 -2.49 4.90
C GLU A 219 -10.26 -2.38 6.43
N THR A 220 -11.28 -2.93 7.10
CA THR A 220 -11.41 -2.90 8.56
C THR A 220 -10.29 -3.67 9.27
N GLY A 221 -9.76 -4.72 8.63
CA GLY A 221 -8.58 -5.43 9.10
C GLY A 221 -7.30 -4.60 8.95
N TYR A 222 -7.16 -3.84 7.86
CA TYR A 222 -6.04 -2.93 7.66
C TYR A 222 -5.97 -1.80 8.70
N LEU A 223 -7.11 -1.35 9.23
CA LEU A 223 -7.17 -0.38 10.33
C LEU A 223 -6.56 -0.91 11.65
N ARG A 224 -6.25 -2.21 11.71
CA ARG A 224 -5.54 -2.88 12.82
C ARG A 224 -4.11 -3.27 12.44
N SER A 225 -3.56 -2.71 11.37
CA SER A 225 -2.17 -2.90 10.95
C SER A 225 -1.21 -2.01 11.76
N LEU A 226 0.09 -2.33 11.71
CA LEU A 226 1.14 -1.54 12.35
C LEU A 226 1.13 -0.08 11.88
N ASP A 227 0.95 0.11 10.58
CA ASP A 227 0.97 1.41 9.91
C ASP A 227 -0.14 2.32 10.44
N ILE A 228 -1.31 1.76 10.78
CA ILE A 228 -2.42 2.52 11.37
C ILE A 228 -2.26 2.65 12.89
N MET A 229 -1.89 1.59 13.60
CA MET A 229 -1.90 1.56 15.06
C MET A 229 -0.74 2.28 15.74
N HIS A 230 0.42 2.35 15.08
CA HIS A 230 1.66 2.73 15.75
C HIS A 230 2.43 3.84 15.06
N ASP A 231 2.45 3.86 13.72
CA ASP A 231 3.20 4.86 12.98
C ASP A 231 2.42 6.17 12.98
N ARG A 232 3.04 7.29 13.34
CA ARG A 232 2.33 8.58 13.37
C ARG A 232 2.15 9.13 11.96
N ALA A 233 1.20 10.05 11.81
CA ALA A 233 0.94 10.73 10.54
C ALA A 233 2.00 11.81 10.30
N GLY A 234 3.10 11.41 9.67
CA GLY A 234 4.20 12.28 9.23
C GLY A 234 4.62 11.98 7.80
N TYR A 235 5.77 12.54 7.39
CA TYR A 235 6.32 12.34 6.04
C TYR A 235 6.45 10.87 5.66
N TYR A 236 7.01 10.03 6.55
CA TYR A 236 7.28 8.62 6.26
C TYR A 236 6.05 7.88 5.71
N ILE A 237 4.88 8.03 6.36
CA ILE A 237 3.66 7.34 5.95
C ILE A 237 2.89 8.11 4.87
N CYS A 238 2.74 9.43 5.02
CA CYS A 238 1.88 10.22 4.13
C CYS A 238 2.52 10.38 2.75
N TRP A 239 3.83 10.65 2.65
CA TRP A 239 4.52 10.71 1.36
C TRP A 239 4.52 9.34 0.68
N GLY A 240 4.70 8.25 1.45
CA GLY A 240 4.60 6.88 0.96
C GLY A 240 3.25 6.62 0.27
N CYS A 241 2.14 6.96 0.93
CA CYS A 241 0.82 6.73 0.34
C CYS A 241 0.47 7.70 -0.79
N LEU A 242 0.90 8.96 -0.72
CA LEU A 242 0.54 10.00 -1.69
C LEU A 242 1.40 9.97 -2.96
N VAL A 243 2.67 9.58 -2.87
CA VAL A 243 3.63 9.67 -3.98
C VAL A 243 4.17 8.29 -4.35
N TRP A 244 4.64 7.53 -3.36
CA TRP A 244 5.32 6.25 -3.62
C TRP A 244 4.36 5.19 -4.17
N VAL A 245 3.15 5.06 -3.61
CA VAL A 245 2.14 4.13 -4.12
C VAL A 245 1.78 4.46 -5.57
N PRO A 246 1.32 5.68 -5.92
CA PRO A 246 1.05 6.02 -7.32
C PRO A 246 2.25 5.83 -8.26
N GLY A 247 3.46 6.17 -7.84
CA GLY A 247 4.64 6.18 -8.71
C GLY A 247 5.37 4.84 -8.87
N ILE A 248 5.48 4.05 -7.80
CA ILE A 248 6.28 2.82 -7.76
C ILE A 248 5.41 1.57 -7.87
N TYR A 249 4.25 1.51 -7.20
CA TYR A 249 3.43 0.30 -7.20
C TYR A 249 2.79 0.04 -8.58
N THR A 250 2.58 1.11 -9.36
CA THR A 250 2.05 1.04 -10.74
C THR A 250 3.15 0.91 -11.79
N SER A 251 4.43 0.88 -11.40
CA SER A 251 5.56 1.08 -12.31
C SER A 251 5.74 -0.06 -13.33
N SER A 252 5.39 -1.29 -12.96
CA SER A 252 5.40 -2.44 -13.87
C SER A 252 4.37 -2.29 -14.99
N THR A 253 3.16 -1.83 -14.66
CA THR A 253 2.11 -1.51 -15.65
C THR A 253 2.48 -0.30 -16.48
N LEU A 254 3.10 0.74 -15.88
CA LEU A 254 3.62 1.88 -16.63
C LEU A 254 4.62 1.45 -17.70
N TYR A 255 5.53 0.53 -17.36
CA TYR A 255 6.50 -0.04 -18.30
C TYR A 255 5.80 -0.77 -19.46
N LEU A 256 4.79 -1.59 -19.16
CA LEU A 256 4.03 -2.34 -20.16
C LEU A 256 3.36 -1.44 -21.20
N VAL A 257 2.99 -0.19 -20.89
CA VAL A 257 2.34 0.71 -21.86
C VAL A 257 3.12 0.83 -23.16
N ARG A 258 4.46 0.88 -23.10
CA ARG A 258 5.35 0.97 -24.27
C ARG A 258 5.98 -0.38 -24.68
N HIS A 259 5.63 -1.45 -23.98
CA HIS A 259 6.15 -2.80 -24.20
C HIS A 259 4.97 -3.79 -24.27
N PRO A 260 4.17 -3.78 -25.36
CA PRO A 260 3.04 -4.69 -25.53
C PRO A 260 3.54 -6.12 -25.79
N ASN A 261 3.94 -6.81 -24.72
CA ASN A 261 4.39 -8.19 -24.81
C ASN A 261 3.19 -9.11 -25.09
N HIS A 262 3.34 -10.00 -26.04
CA HIS A 262 2.37 -11.06 -26.35
C HIS A 262 2.84 -12.37 -25.72
N LEU A 263 2.25 -12.74 -24.59
CA LEU A 263 2.59 -13.94 -23.82
C LEU A 263 2.05 -15.22 -24.45
N GLY A 264 0.95 -15.11 -25.18
CA GLY A 264 0.14 -16.24 -25.60
C GLY A 264 -0.75 -16.75 -24.47
N LEU A 265 -1.88 -17.36 -24.86
CA LEU A 265 -2.90 -17.83 -23.93
C LEU A 265 -2.37 -18.77 -22.82
N PRO A 266 -1.47 -19.75 -23.11
CA PRO A 266 -1.00 -20.67 -22.07
C PRO A 266 -0.24 -19.96 -20.94
N LEU A 267 0.68 -19.06 -21.30
CA LEU A 267 1.49 -18.34 -20.30
C LEU A 267 0.65 -17.30 -19.56
N ALA A 268 -0.24 -16.59 -20.26
CA ALA A 268 -1.16 -15.65 -19.63
C ALA A 268 -2.07 -16.32 -18.59
N ILE A 269 -2.64 -17.49 -18.92
CA ILE A 269 -3.45 -18.30 -17.98
C ILE A 269 -2.58 -18.78 -16.82
N ALA A 270 -1.38 -19.29 -17.08
CA ALA A 270 -0.47 -19.75 -16.02
C ALA A 270 -0.15 -18.63 -15.02
N ILE A 271 0.19 -17.44 -15.50
CA ILE A 271 0.48 -16.28 -14.63
C ILE A 271 -0.76 -15.88 -13.81
N MET A 272 -1.95 -15.80 -14.43
CA MET A 272 -3.18 -15.46 -13.71
C MET A 272 -3.54 -16.50 -12.64
N THR A 273 -3.45 -17.78 -12.99
CA THR A 273 -3.82 -18.91 -12.13
C THR A 273 -2.84 -19.11 -10.98
N LEU A 274 -1.57 -18.74 -11.12
CA LEU A 274 -0.59 -18.78 -10.03
C LEU A 274 -0.59 -17.48 -9.20
N GLY A 275 -0.78 -16.33 -9.84
CA GLY A 275 -0.81 -15.02 -9.18
C GLY A 275 -2.02 -14.81 -8.29
N THR A 276 -3.21 -15.22 -8.74
CA THR A 276 -4.46 -15.02 -8.00
C THR A 276 -4.45 -15.75 -6.65
N PRO A 277 -4.08 -17.05 -6.55
CA PRO A 277 -3.92 -17.72 -5.27
C PRO A 277 -2.92 -17.06 -4.35
N CYS A 278 -1.80 -16.52 -4.85
CA CYS A 278 -0.85 -15.79 -3.99
C CYS A 278 -1.55 -14.61 -3.29
N ILE A 279 -2.26 -13.78 -4.05
CA ILE A 279 -3.02 -12.64 -3.52
C ILE A 279 -4.07 -13.09 -2.48
N LEU A 280 -4.78 -14.19 -2.75
CA LEU A 280 -5.81 -14.71 -1.86
C LEU A 280 -5.23 -15.37 -0.59
N ILE A 281 -4.14 -16.14 -0.71
CA ILE A 281 -3.47 -16.81 0.41
C ILE A 281 -2.96 -15.76 1.41
N ASN A 282 -2.42 -14.64 0.93
CA ASN A 282 -2.05 -13.51 1.79
C ASN A 282 -3.24 -13.07 2.67
N TYR A 283 -4.42 -12.84 2.08
CA TYR A 283 -5.63 -12.49 2.84
C TYR A 283 -6.10 -13.62 3.76
N TYR A 284 -6.11 -14.87 3.29
CA TYR A 284 -6.55 -16.00 4.11
C TYR A 284 -5.62 -16.25 5.31
N ALA A 285 -4.32 -15.97 5.19
CA ALA A 285 -3.39 -16.01 6.30
C ALA A 285 -3.75 -14.97 7.38
N ASP A 286 -3.99 -13.72 6.99
CA ASP A 286 -4.41 -12.69 7.96
C ASP A 286 -5.78 -12.97 8.57
N ARG A 287 -6.75 -13.39 7.75
CA ARG A 287 -8.08 -13.79 8.22
C ARG A 287 -8.01 -14.96 9.20
N GLN A 288 -7.14 -15.94 8.97
CA GLN A 288 -6.94 -17.07 9.89
C GLN A 288 -6.50 -16.58 11.28
N ARG A 289 -5.51 -15.68 11.34
CA ARG A 289 -5.06 -15.09 12.61
C ARG A 289 -6.16 -14.28 13.30
N GLN A 290 -6.90 -13.48 12.54
CA GLN A 290 -8.00 -12.67 13.07
C GLN A 290 -9.13 -13.55 13.63
N LEU A 291 -9.54 -14.59 12.90
CA LEU A 291 -10.58 -15.54 13.33
C LEU A 291 -10.19 -16.28 14.61
N VAL A 292 -8.95 -16.79 14.68
CA VAL A 292 -8.47 -17.51 15.87
C VAL A 292 -8.48 -16.59 17.09
N ARG A 293 -8.05 -15.33 16.95
CA ARG A 293 -8.08 -14.37 18.05
C ARG A 293 -9.50 -13.99 18.46
N ALA A 294 -10.38 -13.72 17.48
CA ALA A 294 -11.77 -13.35 17.73
C ALA A 294 -12.58 -14.48 18.42
N THR A 295 -12.21 -15.74 18.18
CA THR A 295 -12.87 -16.91 18.77
C THR A 295 -12.14 -17.46 20.00
N ASN A 296 -11.06 -16.81 20.46
CA ASN A 296 -10.18 -17.32 21.52
C ASN A 296 -9.73 -18.78 21.28
N GLY A 297 -9.45 -19.12 20.02
CA GLY A 297 -9.06 -20.47 19.59
C GLY A 297 -10.21 -21.47 19.44
N ASN A 298 -11.46 -21.07 19.70
CA ASN A 298 -12.65 -21.89 19.48
C ASN A 298 -13.15 -21.81 18.03
N CYS A 299 -12.29 -22.20 17.09
CA CYS A 299 -12.63 -22.32 15.68
C CYS A 299 -11.88 -23.50 15.05
N THR A 300 -12.12 -23.72 13.76
CA THR A 300 -11.43 -24.74 12.98
C THR A 300 -10.57 -24.07 11.92
N ILE A 301 -9.30 -24.46 11.83
CA ILE A 301 -8.39 -24.07 10.76
C ILE A 301 -7.87 -25.32 10.06
N TRP A 302 -7.96 -25.35 8.73
CA TRP A 302 -7.57 -26.53 7.92
C TRP A 302 -8.17 -27.86 8.44
N GLY A 303 -9.44 -27.82 8.85
CA GLY A 303 -10.17 -29.00 9.34
C GLY A 303 -9.83 -29.44 10.77
N LYS A 304 -8.96 -28.73 11.51
CA LYS A 304 -8.59 -29.08 12.90
C LYS A 304 -8.67 -27.87 13.83
N LYS A 305 -8.75 -28.12 15.15
CA LYS A 305 -8.64 -27.07 16.17
C LYS A 305 -7.24 -26.42 16.10
N PRO A 306 -7.12 -25.09 16.15
CA PRO A 306 -5.82 -24.42 16.10
C PRO A 306 -4.97 -24.73 17.33
N ASN A 307 -3.70 -25.07 17.10
CA ASN A 307 -2.68 -25.02 18.13
C ASN A 307 -2.29 -23.57 18.40
N THR A 308 -2.23 -23.20 19.68
CA THR A 308 -1.95 -21.84 20.13
C THR A 308 -1.04 -21.85 21.36
N THR A 309 -0.37 -20.72 21.59
CA THR A 309 0.33 -20.40 22.84
C THR A 309 -0.28 -19.12 23.41
N ILE A 310 -0.22 -18.99 24.74
CA ILE A 310 -0.65 -17.77 25.43
C ILE A 310 0.62 -17.01 25.80
N ALA A 311 0.67 -15.74 25.41
CA ALA A 311 1.75 -14.85 25.78
C ALA A 311 1.24 -13.76 26.73
N HIS A 312 1.98 -13.55 27.80
CA HIS A 312 1.68 -12.56 28.83
C HIS A 312 2.46 -11.28 28.53
N TYR A 313 1.84 -10.14 28.78
CA TYR A 313 2.51 -8.85 28.69
C TYR A 313 1.88 -7.85 29.68
N VAL A 314 2.68 -6.89 30.13
CA VAL A 314 2.23 -5.81 30.98
C VAL A 314 2.03 -4.56 30.14
N THR A 315 0.89 -3.90 30.28
CA THR A 315 0.63 -2.63 29.59
C THR A 315 1.45 -1.50 30.19
N SER A 316 1.54 -0.36 29.50
CA SER A 316 2.15 0.87 30.05
C SER A 316 1.47 1.35 31.34
N THR A 317 0.21 0.95 31.57
CA THR A 317 -0.56 1.24 32.78
C THR A 317 -0.35 0.22 33.91
N GLY A 318 0.51 -0.78 33.73
CA GLY A 318 0.78 -1.82 34.72
C GLY A 318 -0.20 -2.99 34.73
N GLU A 319 -1.14 -3.05 33.78
CA GLU A 319 -2.16 -4.10 33.70
C GLU A 319 -1.58 -5.36 33.04
N SER A 320 -1.75 -6.52 33.68
CA SER A 320 -1.37 -7.80 33.08
C SER A 320 -2.40 -8.24 32.06
N LYS A 321 -1.97 -8.45 30.81
CA LYS A 321 -2.81 -8.91 29.71
C LYS A 321 -2.22 -10.13 29.04
N THR A 322 -3.08 -10.91 28.39
CA THR A 322 -2.69 -12.05 27.59
C THR A 322 -2.95 -11.78 26.10
N ASN A 323 -2.17 -12.43 25.24
CA ASN A 323 -2.42 -12.47 23.81
C ASN A 323 -2.27 -13.90 23.30
N LEU A 324 -3.16 -14.28 22.39
CA LEU A 324 -3.16 -15.59 21.76
C LEU A 324 -2.24 -15.58 20.54
N GLN A 325 -1.23 -16.45 20.56
CA GLN A 325 -0.28 -16.66 19.48
C GLN A 325 -0.62 -17.97 18.74
N LEU A 326 -0.76 -17.89 17.43
CA LEU A 326 -1.15 -19.02 16.60
C LEU A 326 0.10 -19.77 16.11
N THR A 327 0.18 -21.07 16.42
CA THR A 327 1.32 -21.96 16.09
C THR A 327 0.95 -23.06 15.09
N SER A 328 -0.11 -22.85 14.32
CA SER A 328 -0.63 -23.81 13.33
C SER A 328 -1.24 -23.08 12.13
N GLY A 329 -1.55 -23.83 11.07
CA GLY A 329 -1.92 -23.23 9.78
C GLY A 329 -0.75 -22.48 9.15
N TRP A 330 -1.03 -21.37 8.47
CA TRP A 330 0.01 -20.54 7.84
C TRP A 330 1.03 -20.02 8.85
N TRP A 331 0.56 -19.61 10.02
CA TRP A 331 1.38 -19.07 11.12
C TRP A 331 2.15 -20.15 11.89
N GLY A 332 1.88 -21.43 11.62
CA GLY A 332 2.72 -22.55 12.08
C GLY A 332 3.85 -22.90 11.10
N LEU A 333 3.74 -22.51 9.83
CA LEU A 333 4.81 -22.74 8.84
C LEU A 333 5.95 -21.74 8.98
N SER A 334 5.61 -20.48 9.25
CA SER A 334 6.58 -19.42 9.58
C SER A 334 5.87 -18.24 10.26
N ARG A 335 6.61 -17.46 11.04
CA ARG A 335 6.07 -16.33 11.83
C ARG A 335 5.47 -15.23 10.95
N HIS A 336 5.98 -15.06 9.73
CA HIS A 336 5.52 -14.07 8.76
C HIS A 336 5.16 -14.69 7.41
N PHE A 337 4.51 -15.88 7.41
CA PHE A 337 4.19 -16.61 6.17
C PHE A 337 3.52 -15.74 5.10
N HIS A 338 2.58 -14.88 5.50
CA HIS A 338 1.83 -13.96 4.62
C HIS A 338 2.71 -13.01 3.77
N TYR A 339 4.01 -12.83 4.09
CA TYR A 339 4.93 -12.05 3.26
C TYR A 339 5.37 -12.77 1.98
N ILE A 340 5.46 -14.11 1.99
CA ILE A 340 5.77 -14.88 0.78
C ILE A 340 4.70 -14.66 -0.32
N PRO A 341 3.40 -14.92 -0.07
CA PRO A 341 2.37 -14.70 -1.08
C PRO A 341 2.21 -13.23 -1.46
N GLU A 342 2.59 -12.29 -0.58
CA GLU A 342 2.63 -10.86 -0.91
C GLU A 342 3.70 -10.56 -1.98
N ILE A 343 4.93 -11.04 -1.77
CA ILE A 343 6.05 -10.90 -2.72
C ILE A 343 5.75 -11.64 -4.02
N LEU A 344 5.22 -12.87 -3.94
CA LEU A 344 4.86 -13.66 -5.12
C LEU A 344 3.71 -13.02 -5.91
N GLY A 345 2.69 -12.48 -5.22
CA GLY A 345 1.63 -11.69 -5.87
C GLY A 345 2.24 -10.53 -6.65
N ALA A 346 3.17 -9.80 -6.02
CA ALA A 346 3.90 -8.71 -6.67
C ALA A 346 4.73 -9.14 -7.88
N PHE A 347 5.39 -10.29 -7.76
CA PHE A 347 6.11 -10.89 -8.87
C PHE A 347 5.17 -11.27 -10.03
N PHE A 348 4.03 -11.92 -9.76
CA PHE A 348 3.13 -12.38 -10.82
C PHE A 348 2.43 -11.26 -11.59
N TRP A 349 2.15 -10.10 -10.99
CA TRP A 349 1.69 -8.95 -11.78
C TRP A 349 2.82 -8.18 -12.48
N THR A 350 4.07 -8.52 -12.20
CA THR A 350 5.25 -7.89 -12.80
C THR A 350 5.85 -8.71 -13.93
N VAL A 351 5.86 -10.05 -13.80
CA VAL A 351 6.42 -10.98 -14.80
C VAL A 351 5.84 -10.87 -16.22
N PRO A 352 4.61 -10.35 -16.47
CA PRO A 352 4.16 -10.04 -17.82
C PRO A 352 5.08 -9.05 -18.57
N ALA A 353 5.89 -8.26 -17.85
CA ALA A 353 6.91 -7.37 -18.43
C ALA A 353 8.12 -8.11 -19.03
N LEU A 354 8.22 -9.44 -18.82
CA LEU A 354 9.35 -10.28 -19.22
C LEU A 354 10.66 -9.76 -18.61
N PHE A 355 11.82 -10.10 -19.17
CA PHE A 355 13.12 -9.92 -18.50
C PHE A 355 14.10 -9.02 -19.26
N VAL A 356 13.59 -8.16 -20.16
CA VAL A 356 14.44 -7.25 -20.96
C VAL A 356 15.05 -6.15 -20.08
N ASN A 357 14.25 -5.55 -19.20
CA ASN A 357 14.68 -4.45 -18.34
C ASN A 357 14.38 -4.75 -16.86
N PHE A 358 15.20 -4.20 -15.96
CA PHE A 358 15.00 -4.32 -14.52
C PHE A 358 13.90 -3.37 -13.98
N SER A 359 13.58 -2.27 -14.66
CA SER A 359 12.62 -1.28 -14.16
C SER A 359 11.26 -1.81 -13.67
N PRO A 360 10.60 -2.78 -14.33
CA PRO A 360 9.36 -3.36 -13.80
C PRO A 360 9.56 -4.12 -12.47
N TYR A 361 10.74 -4.72 -12.24
CA TYR A 361 11.03 -5.52 -11.05
C TYR A 361 11.47 -4.70 -9.83
N PHE A 362 11.75 -3.41 -10.01
CA PHE A 362 12.16 -2.52 -8.91
C PHE A 362 11.20 -2.59 -7.72
N TYR A 363 9.90 -2.57 -7.97
CA TYR A 363 8.89 -2.65 -6.92
C TYR A 363 8.93 -3.99 -6.16
N VAL A 364 9.08 -5.12 -6.86
CA VAL A 364 9.18 -6.45 -6.21
C VAL A 364 10.43 -6.53 -5.33
N THR A 365 11.56 -6.02 -5.82
CA THR A 365 12.81 -5.94 -5.05
C THR A 365 12.65 -5.07 -3.81
N PHE A 366 12.09 -3.85 -3.98
CA PHE A 366 11.81 -2.94 -2.88
C PHE A 366 10.90 -3.58 -1.83
N LEU A 367 9.79 -4.20 -2.25
CA LEU A 367 8.84 -4.86 -1.37
C LEU A 367 9.49 -6.01 -0.60
N THR A 368 10.35 -6.77 -1.25
CA THR A 368 11.11 -7.86 -0.61
C THR A 368 12.00 -7.31 0.50
N CYS A 369 12.78 -6.25 0.23
CA CYS A 369 13.60 -5.59 1.25
C CYS A 369 12.75 -5.03 2.42
N LEU A 370 11.64 -4.34 2.10
CA LEU A 370 10.73 -3.77 3.09
C LEU A 370 10.14 -4.84 4.02
N LEU A 371 9.65 -5.95 3.46
CA LEU A 371 9.03 -7.02 4.24
C LEU A 371 10.05 -7.80 5.07
N MET A 372 11.28 -7.96 4.57
CA MET A 372 12.37 -8.52 5.36
C MET A 372 12.67 -7.64 6.58
N GLU A 373 12.95 -6.35 6.39
CA GLU A 373 13.21 -5.41 7.48
C GLU A 373 12.04 -5.35 8.48
N ARG A 374 10.80 -5.31 7.96
CA ARG A 374 9.58 -5.33 8.77
C ARG A 374 9.47 -6.60 9.62
N ALA A 375 9.81 -7.77 9.08
CA ALA A 375 9.81 -9.02 9.86
C ALA A 375 10.77 -8.95 11.05
N PHE A 376 11.99 -8.45 10.84
CA PHE A 376 12.97 -8.31 11.94
C PHE A 376 12.50 -7.32 13.02
N ARG A 377 11.91 -6.20 12.61
CA ARG A 377 11.38 -5.20 13.56
C ARG A 377 10.19 -5.74 14.36
N ASP A 378 9.29 -6.48 13.73
CA ASP A 378 8.14 -7.08 14.43
C ASP A 378 8.58 -8.20 15.38
N ASP A 379 9.56 -9.01 14.99
CA ASP A 379 10.18 -10.05 15.84
C ASP A 379 10.84 -9.43 17.08
N GLN A 380 11.62 -8.34 16.92
CA GLN A 380 12.22 -7.61 18.04
C GLN A 380 11.16 -7.00 18.97
N ARG A 381 10.09 -6.43 18.39
CA ARG A 381 8.97 -5.86 19.18
C ARG A 381 8.24 -6.95 19.97
N CYS A 382 8.00 -8.11 19.35
CA CYS A 382 7.36 -9.23 20.03
C CYS A 382 8.26 -9.81 21.13
N ALA A 383 9.56 -9.92 20.90
CA ALA A 383 10.53 -10.34 21.91
C ALA A 383 10.54 -9.37 23.11
N ASN A 384 10.60 -8.05 22.86
CA ASN A 384 10.57 -7.05 23.93
C ASN A 384 9.23 -7.04 24.70
N LYS A 385 8.12 -7.36 24.03
CA LYS A 385 6.78 -7.33 24.61
C LYS A 385 6.43 -8.59 25.41
N TYR A 386 6.78 -9.76 24.90
CA TYR A 386 6.36 -11.05 25.44
C TYR A 386 7.50 -11.84 26.12
N GLY A 387 8.76 -11.43 25.95
CA GLY A 387 9.92 -12.06 26.58
C GLY A 387 9.96 -13.57 26.32
N ARG A 388 10.05 -14.36 27.39
CA ARG A 388 10.19 -15.82 27.33
C ARG A 388 9.02 -16.55 26.63
N ASP A 389 7.82 -15.95 26.64
CA ASP A 389 6.68 -16.50 25.91
C ASP A 389 6.90 -16.37 24.39
N TRP A 390 7.63 -15.35 23.94
CA TRP A 390 8.06 -15.23 22.54
C TRP A 390 9.12 -16.27 22.17
N ASP A 391 10.08 -16.53 23.07
CA ASP A 391 11.10 -17.56 22.82
C ASP A 391 10.44 -18.94 22.64
N THR A 392 9.48 -19.26 23.50
CA THR A 392 8.67 -20.49 23.40
C THR A 392 7.88 -20.56 22.09
N TYR A 393 7.38 -19.41 21.61
CA TYR A 393 6.73 -19.33 20.30
C TYR A 393 7.70 -19.57 19.14
N CYS A 394 8.89 -18.96 19.22
CA CYS A 394 9.96 -19.13 18.23
C CYS A 394 10.49 -20.56 18.18
N GLU A 395 10.55 -21.29 19.30
CA GLU A 395 10.90 -22.71 19.32
C GLU A 395 9.87 -23.56 18.55
N LYS A 396 8.58 -23.22 18.66
CA LYS A 396 7.50 -23.91 17.93
C LYS A 396 7.43 -23.54 16.45
N VAL A 397 7.75 -22.29 16.12
CA VAL A 397 7.71 -21.75 14.76
C VAL A 397 9.06 -21.11 14.46
N PRO A 398 10.10 -21.92 14.16
CA PRO A 398 11.49 -21.44 14.06
C PRO A 398 11.72 -20.52 12.87
N TYR A 399 10.98 -20.73 11.78
CA TYR A 399 11.18 -19.99 10.54
C TYR A 399 10.53 -18.61 10.58
N LYS A 400 11.30 -17.58 10.23
CA LYS A 400 10.82 -16.18 10.28
C LYS A 400 9.91 -15.86 9.10
N ILE A 401 10.40 -16.01 7.87
CA ILE A 401 9.64 -15.70 6.64
C ILE A 401 9.49 -16.95 5.78
N ILE A 402 10.60 -17.57 5.37
CA ILE A 402 10.60 -18.71 4.45
C ILE A 402 10.65 -20.00 5.27
N PRO A 403 9.62 -20.88 5.20
CA PRO A 403 9.67 -22.17 5.86
C PRO A 403 10.91 -22.96 5.42
N TYR A 404 11.56 -23.63 6.37
CA TYR A 404 12.76 -24.44 6.13
C TYR A 404 14.02 -23.65 5.73
N VAL A 405 14.00 -22.32 5.85
CA VAL A 405 15.17 -21.44 5.69
C VAL A 405 15.28 -20.59 6.96
N VAL A 406 16.46 -20.67 7.60
CA VAL A 406 16.74 -19.99 8.89
C VAL A 406 17.04 -18.51 8.67
#